data_AF-A0A0B3AP11-F1
#
_entry.id   AF-A0A0B3AP11-F1
#
_cell.length_a   1.000
_cell.length_b   1.000
_cell.length_c   1.000
_cell.angle_alpha   90.00
_cell.angle_beta   90.00
_cell.angle_gamma   90.00
#
_symmetry.space_group_name_H-M   'P 1'
#
loop_
_entity.id
_entity.type
_entity.pdbx_description
1 polymer ?
#
loop_
_entity_poly.entity_id
_entity_poly.type
_entity_poly.pdbx_seq_one_letter_code
_entity_poly.pdbx_strand_id
1 'polypeptide(L)'
;MSQDLMIGKKEYEIFEKENIVATLRACEKAGYSPLFMPEFAQLRIAHPGLFKDWGRTMSIRATGKTSAGSALEIYAHVPGDWSQREYISDAISEEKLIAQALPLTQESFDALEKRNGETKDGIQLVTVMDHAQ
;
A
#
# COMPACT_ATOMS: atom_id res chain seq x y z
N MET A 1 -11.43 20.82 -10.93
CA MET A 1 -12.26 21.22 -9.77
C MET A 1 -11.81 20.34 -8.61
N SER A 2 -11.04 20.88 -7.67
CA SER A 2 -10.73 20.19 -6.42
C SER A 2 -12.00 20.28 -5.56
N GLN A 3 -12.70 19.18 -5.35
CA GLN A 3 -13.56 19.08 -4.17
C GLN A 3 -12.60 18.91 -3.00
N ASP A 4 -12.65 19.79 -2.02
CA ASP A 4 -11.82 19.70 -0.82
C ASP A 4 -12.14 18.36 -0.12
N LEU A 5 -11.33 17.33 -0.39
CA LEU A 5 -11.46 16.04 0.23
C LEU A 5 -10.93 16.20 1.65
N MET A 6 -11.82 16.43 2.59
CA MET A 6 -11.49 16.69 3.99
C MET A 6 -12.04 15.59 4.89
N ILE A 7 -11.26 15.17 5.89
CA ILE A 7 -11.77 14.41 7.05
C ILE A 7 -11.28 15.10 8.32
N GLY A 8 -12.22 15.75 9.04
CA GLY A 8 -11.87 16.59 10.17
C GLY A 8 -10.99 17.77 9.73
N LYS A 9 -9.74 17.82 10.23
CA LYS A 9 -8.73 18.84 9.85
C LYS A 9 -7.72 18.33 8.81
N LYS A 10 -7.84 17.10 8.34
CA LYS A 10 -6.94 16.51 7.35
C LYS A 10 -7.47 16.77 5.95
N GLU A 11 -6.59 17.27 5.09
CA GLU A 11 -6.80 17.49 3.68
C GLU A 11 -6.25 16.31 2.87
N TYR A 12 -6.93 15.98 1.78
CA TYR A 12 -6.58 14.90 0.87
C TYR A 12 -6.69 15.40 -0.57
N GLU A 13 -5.87 14.83 -1.45
CA GLU A 13 -5.86 15.16 -2.87
C GLU A 13 -5.74 13.88 -3.71
N ILE A 14 -6.41 13.87 -4.86
CA ILE A 14 -6.28 12.79 -5.84
C ILE A 14 -5.14 13.13 -6.79
N PHE A 15 -4.14 12.25 -6.84
CA PHE A 15 -3.03 12.34 -7.79
C PHE A 15 -3.24 11.36 -8.94
N GLU A 16 -3.47 11.88 -10.13
CA GLU A 16 -3.57 11.09 -11.37
C GLU A 16 -2.40 11.44 -12.30
N LYS A 17 -1.50 10.48 -12.51
CA LYS A 17 -0.33 10.59 -13.40
C LYS A 17 -0.19 9.35 -14.26
N GLU A 18 0.67 9.44 -15.26
CA GLU A 18 0.91 8.41 -16.27
C GLU A 18 1.41 7.07 -15.71
N ASN A 19 2.07 7.08 -14.54
CA ASN A 19 2.50 5.87 -13.84
C ASN A 19 2.60 6.10 -12.32
N ILE A 20 2.82 5.01 -11.58
CA ILE A 20 2.89 5.04 -10.11
C ILE A 20 4.05 5.89 -9.59
N VAL A 21 5.23 5.85 -10.22
CA VAL A 21 6.40 6.62 -9.79
C VAL A 21 6.16 8.13 -9.95
N ALA A 22 5.57 8.53 -11.07
CA ALA A 22 5.17 9.92 -11.32
C ALA A 22 4.07 10.38 -10.35
N THR A 23 3.11 9.49 -10.04
CA THR A 23 2.04 9.74 -9.06
C THR A 23 2.62 9.99 -7.67
N LEU A 24 3.50 9.10 -7.19
CA LEU A 24 4.16 9.23 -5.89
C LEU A 24 5.03 10.49 -5.82
N ARG A 25 5.78 10.80 -6.88
CA ARG A 25 6.58 12.03 -6.95
C ARG A 25 5.70 13.28 -6.85
N ALA A 26 4.54 13.30 -7.50
CA ALA A 26 3.61 14.41 -7.43
C ALA A 26 3.02 14.57 -6.02
N CYS A 27 2.63 13.45 -5.40
CA CYS A 27 2.14 13.38 -4.02
C CYS A 27 3.17 13.95 -3.02
N GLU A 28 4.41 13.46 -3.09
CA GLU A 28 5.53 13.94 -2.25
C GLU A 28 5.81 15.44 -2.46
N LYS A 29 5.88 15.89 -3.72
CA LYS A 29 6.16 17.29 -4.07
C LYS A 29 5.10 18.25 -3.53
N ALA A 30 3.85 17.80 -3.44
CA ALA A 30 2.74 18.56 -2.88
C ALA A 30 2.67 18.50 -1.34
N GLY A 31 3.58 17.77 -0.67
CA GLY A 31 3.63 17.64 0.78
C GLY A 31 2.65 16.61 1.35
N TYR A 32 2.06 15.77 0.50
CA TYR A 32 1.17 14.69 0.90
C TYR A 32 1.93 13.38 1.10
N SER A 33 1.32 12.45 1.82
CA SER A 33 1.75 11.05 1.90
C SER A 33 0.67 10.15 1.33
N PRO A 34 1.01 9.10 0.59
CA PRO A 34 0.03 8.20 0.02
C PRO A 34 -0.69 7.41 1.13
N LEU A 35 -1.97 7.13 0.93
CA LEU A 35 -2.80 6.43 1.91
C LEU A 35 -2.57 4.91 1.85
N PHE A 36 -2.85 4.23 2.98
CA PHE A 36 -3.12 2.79 2.99
C PHE A 36 -4.63 2.56 2.87
N MET A 37 -5.01 1.30 2.64
CA MET A 37 -6.39 0.92 2.35
C MET A 37 -7.38 1.30 3.46
N PRO A 38 -7.04 1.19 4.76
CA PRO A 38 -7.97 1.62 5.81
C PRO A 38 -8.30 3.12 5.75
N GLU A 39 -7.31 3.99 5.57
CA GLU A 39 -7.53 5.43 5.47
C GLU A 39 -8.28 5.78 4.17
N PHE A 40 -7.95 5.10 3.07
CA PHE A 40 -8.65 5.29 1.80
C PHE A 40 -10.12 4.83 1.90
N ALA A 41 -10.42 3.75 2.61
CA ALA A 41 -11.78 3.28 2.86
C ALA A 41 -12.58 4.31 3.67
N GLN A 42 -11.99 4.88 4.73
CA GLN A 42 -12.61 5.97 5.49
C GLN A 42 -12.88 7.20 4.61
N LEU A 43 -11.94 7.54 3.72
CA LEU A 43 -12.12 8.63 2.77
C LEU A 43 -13.28 8.38 1.80
N ARG A 44 -13.42 7.18 1.25
CA ARG A 44 -14.56 6.84 0.39
C ARG A 44 -15.88 6.87 1.13
N ILE A 45 -15.92 6.42 2.40
CA ILE A 45 -17.13 6.51 3.25
C ILE A 45 -17.52 7.98 3.46
N ALA A 46 -16.55 8.86 3.75
CA ALA A 46 -16.78 10.28 3.97
C ALA A 46 -17.15 11.04 2.69
N HIS A 47 -16.65 10.58 1.53
CA HIS A 47 -16.86 11.20 0.22
C HIS A 47 -17.40 10.18 -0.78
N PRO A 48 -18.72 9.90 -0.78
CA PRO A 48 -19.30 8.83 -1.60
C PRO A 48 -19.08 8.97 -3.11
N GLY A 49 -18.77 10.18 -3.60
CA GLY A 49 -18.35 10.41 -4.99
C GLY A 49 -17.16 9.56 -5.41
N LEU A 50 -16.25 9.25 -4.48
CA LEU A 50 -15.07 8.41 -4.72
C LEU A 50 -15.40 6.94 -4.95
N PHE A 51 -16.65 6.49 -4.77
CA PHE A 51 -17.05 5.12 -5.14
C PHE A 51 -17.12 4.89 -6.65
N LYS A 52 -17.20 5.97 -7.44
CA LYS A 52 -17.31 5.90 -8.90
C LYS A 52 -15.99 5.62 -9.61
N ASP A 53 -14.89 5.96 -8.96
CA ASP A 53 -13.54 5.88 -9.53
C ASP A 53 -12.70 4.79 -8.85
N TRP A 54 -11.69 4.32 -9.58
CA TRP A 54 -10.68 3.40 -9.05
C TRP A 54 -9.61 4.18 -8.30
N GLY A 55 -9.14 3.61 -7.18
CA GLY A 55 -8.04 4.18 -6.39
C GLY A 55 -6.94 3.16 -6.16
N ARG A 56 -5.72 3.66 -5.93
CA ARG A 56 -4.56 2.85 -5.52
C ARG A 56 -4.05 3.36 -4.17
N THR A 57 -3.48 2.46 -3.40
CA THR A 57 -2.97 2.74 -2.05
C THR A 57 -1.59 2.08 -1.90
N MET A 58 -0.85 2.40 -0.84
CA MET A 58 0.41 1.71 -0.52
C MET A 58 0.22 0.39 0.22
N SER A 59 -1.02 -0.05 0.40
CA SER A 59 -1.28 -1.39 0.92
C SER A 59 -0.90 -2.45 -0.08
N ILE A 60 -0.32 -3.53 0.42
CA ILE A 60 0.14 -4.63 -0.42
C ILE A 60 -0.55 -5.93 -0.03
N ARG A 61 -0.57 -6.83 -1.00
CA ARG A 61 -0.75 -8.26 -0.82
C ARG A 61 0.56 -8.92 -1.23
N ALA A 62 1.23 -9.54 -0.27
CA ALA A 62 2.49 -10.25 -0.48
C ALA A 62 2.26 -11.75 -0.39
N THR A 63 2.81 -12.52 -1.33
CA THR A 63 2.76 -13.98 -1.33
C THR A 63 4.17 -14.51 -1.32
N GLY A 64 4.44 -15.54 -0.51
CA GLY A 64 5.78 -16.09 -0.40
C GLY A 64 5.87 -17.27 0.55
N LYS A 65 7.08 -17.79 0.72
CA LYS A 65 7.41 -18.75 1.77
C LYS A 65 8.23 -18.06 2.84
N THR A 66 7.93 -18.31 4.11
CA THR A 66 8.79 -17.87 5.21
C THR A 66 10.09 -18.66 5.22
N SER A 67 11.09 -18.18 5.95
CA SER A 67 12.34 -18.94 6.17
C SER A 67 12.12 -20.30 6.84
N ALA A 68 11.00 -20.47 7.57
CA ALA A 68 10.57 -21.75 8.14
C ALA A 68 9.89 -22.69 7.13
N GLY A 69 9.61 -22.23 5.91
CA GLY A 69 9.02 -23.01 4.82
C GLY A 69 7.50 -22.91 4.69
N SER A 70 6.83 -22.14 5.54
CA SER A 70 5.37 -21.92 5.48
C SER A 70 5.01 -21.03 4.29
N ALA A 71 4.06 -21.45 3.46
CA ALA A 71 3.56 -20.66 2.33
C ALA A 71 2.39 -19.77 2.78
N LEU A 72 2.55 -18.45 2.68
CA LEU A 72 1.63 -17.48 3.26
C LEU A 72 1.22 -16.41 2.24
N GLU A 73 0.04 -15.84 2.45
CA GLU A 73 -0.42 -14.58 1.88
C GLU A 73 -0.56 -13.54 3.00
N ILE A 74 0.04 -12.37 2.82
CA ILE A 74 0.09 -11.30 3.82
C ILE A 74 -0.52 -10.03 3.24
N TYR A 75 -1.59 -9.54 3.87
CA TYR A 75 -2.16 -8.23 3.60
C TYR A 75 -1.57 -7.23 4.59
N ALA A 76 -0.91 -6.18 4.08
CA ALA A 76 -0.21 -5.22 4.89
C ALA A 76 -0.62 -3.78 4.57
N HIS A 77 -1.03 -3.05 5.60
CA HIS A 77 -1.46 -1.65 5.59
C HIS A 77 -0.47 -0.77 6.36
N VAL A 78 0.81 -1.06 6.20
CA VAL A 78 1.91 -0.47 6.98
C VAL A 78 3.07 -0.09 6.05
N PRO A 79 3.88 0.92 6.41
CA PRO A 79 5.05 1.27 5.62
C PRO A 79 6.10 0.16 5.68
N GLY A 80 6.85 0.04 4.58
CA GLY A 80 7.99 -0.84 4.38
C GLY A 80 8.74 -0.47 3.09
N ASP A 81 9.73 -1.27 2.67
CA ASP A 81 10.57 -0.96 1.48
C ASP A 81 9.72 -0.72 0.22
N TRP A 82 8.70 -1.56 0.03
CA TRP A 82 7.72 -1.46 -1.06
C TRP A 82 6.90 -0.16 -1.07
N SER A 83 6.94 0.62 0.01
CA SER A 83 6.23 1.89 0.10
C SER A 83 7.08 3.11 -0.25
N GLN A 84 8.37 2.91 -0.52
CA GLN A 84 9.30 3.96 -0.94
C GLN A 84 9.28 4.12 -2.47
N ARG A 85 9.17 5.36 -2.95
CA ARG A 85 9.14 5.64 -4.40
C ARG A 85 10.42 5.17 -5.10
N GLU A 86 11.57 5.36 -4.47
CA GLU A 86 12.88 4.92 -4.97
C GLU A 86 12.88 3.41 -5.21
N TYR A 87 12.45 2.63 -4.23
CA TYR A 87 12.40 1.17 -4.34
C TYR A 87 11.51 0.70 -5.50
N ILE A 88 10.33 1.31 -5.66
CA ILE A 88 9.41 1.01 -6.76
C ILE A 88 10.03 1.41 -8.10
N SER A 89 10.66 2.59 -8.15
CA SER A 89 11.32 3.11 -9.35
C SER A 89 12.43 2.17 -9.82
N ASP A 90 13.32 1.79 -8.90
CA ASP A 90 14.47 0.93 -9.19
C ASP A 90 14.01 -0.45 -9.67
N ALA A 91 13.02 -1.05 -9.01
CA ALA A 91 12.48 -2.34 -9.39
C ALA A 91 11.84 -2.33 -10.79
N ILE A 92 11.18 -1.23 -11.18
CA ILE A 92 10.62 -1.06 -12.52
C ILE A 92 11.72 -0.83 -13.56
N SER A 93 12.67 0.08 -13.29
CA SER A 93 13.71 0.45 -14.25
C SER A 93 14.73 -0.65 -14.50
N GLU A 94 14.98 -1.51 -13.51
CA GLU A 94 15.93 -2.62 -13.62
C GLU A 94 15.26 -3.94 -14.02
N GLU A 95 13.99 -3.90 -14.45
CA GLU A 95 13.21 -5.08 -14.88
C GLU A 95 13.16 -6.21 -13.82
N LYS A 96 13.20 -5.84 -12.53
CA LYS A 96 13.23 -6.79 -11.40
C LYS A 96 11.85 -7.33 -11.01
N LEU A 97 10.80 -6.96 -11.73
CA LEU A 97 9.44 -7.41 -11.44
C LEU A 97 9.28 -8.89 -11.78
N ILE A 98 8.74 -9.65 -10.84
CA ILE A 98 8.43 -11.08 -11.05
C ILE A 98 6.95 -11.19 -11.34
N ALA A 99 6.57 -11.54 -12.58
CA ALA A 99 5.17 -11.58 -13.01
C ALA A 99 4.40 -10.28 -12.66
N GLN A 100 5.03 -9.12 -12.88
CA GLN A 100 4.53 -7.79 -12.55
C GLN A 100 4.43 -7.45 -11.04
N ALA A 101 4.88 -8.33 -10.14
CA ALA A 101 4.97 -8.06 -8.72
C ALA A 101 6.34 -7.47 -8.33
N LEU A 102 6.32 -6.52 -7.40
CA LEU A 102 7.54 -6.05 -6.74
C LEU A 102 8.09 -7.18 -5.87
N PRO A 103 9.36 -7.60 -6.05
CA PRO A 103 9.96 -8.58 -5.17
C PRO A 103 10.09 -7.99 -3.75
N LEU A 104 9.88 -8.82 -2.74
CA LEU A 104 10.27 -8.52 -1.36
C LEU A 104 11.49 -9.36 -1.00
N THR A 105 12.34 -8.85 -0.13
CA THR A 105 13.40 -9.67 0.46
C THR A 105 12.79 -10.69 1.43
N GLN A 106 13.50 -11.81 1.66
CA GLN A 106 13.08 -12.79 2.67
C GLN A 106 12.94 -12.14 4.06
N GLU A 107 13.87 -11.23 4.40
CA GLU A 107 13.84 -10.49 5.67
C GLU A 107 12.59 -9.63 5.80
N SER A 108 12.23 -8.85 4.77
CA SER A 108 11.04 -8.00 4.79
C SER A 108 9.74 -8.83 4.82
N PHE A 109 9.72 -9.99 4.16
CA PHE A 109 8.57 -10.91 4.20
C PHE A 109 8.40 -11.58 5.58
N ASP A 110 9.48 -12.12 6.16
CA ASP A 110 9.46 -12.70 7.51
C ASP A 110 9.16 -11.65 8.59
N ALA A 111 9.62 -10.39 8.40
CA ALA A 111 9.29 -9.29 9.28
C ALA A 111 7.80 -8.94 9.23
N LEU A 112 7.18 -8.99 8.04
CA LEU A 112 5.73 -8.81 7.89
C LEU A 112 4.94 -9.94 8.55
N GLU A 113 5.36 -11.20 8.41
CA GLU A 113 4.72 -12.35 9.07
C GLU A 113 4.63 -12.13 10.59
N LYS A 114 5.73 -11.72 11.21
CA LYS A 114 5.80 -11.48 12.67
C LYS A 114 4.87 -10.38 13.17
N ARG A 115 4.35 -9.54 12.27
CA ARG A 115 3.40 -8.46 12.58
C ARG A 115 1.95 -8.91 12.47
N ASN A 116 1.67 -10.20 12.26
CA ASN A 116 0.30 -10.71 12.18
C ASN A 116 -0.54 -10.26 13.38
N GLY A 117 -1.73 -9.72 13.09
CA GLY A 117 -2.64 -9.23 14.12
C GLY A 117 -2.29 -7.84 14.66
N GLU A 118 -1.29 -7.15 14.10
CA GLU A 118 -1.03 -5.75 14.45
C GLU A 118 -2.27 -4.91 14.18
N THR A 119 -2.66 -4.08 15.15
CA THR A 119 -3.84 -3.21 15.06
C THR A 119 -3.51 -1.76 15.41
N LYS A 120 -4.25 -0.81 14.82
CA LYS A 120 -4.28 0.58 15.22
C LYS A 120 -5.71 1.11 15.18
N ASP A 121 -6.13 1.78 16.25
CA ASP A 121 -7.48 2.34 16.38
C ASP A 121 -8.61 1.32 16.08
N GLY A 122 -8.39 0.06 16.48
CA GLY A 122 -9.33 -1.05 16.25
C GLY A 122 -9.30 -1.65 14.83
N ILE A 123 -8.42 -1.17 13.95
CA ILE A 123 -8.24 -1.67 12.59
C ILE A 123 -7.03 -2.59 12.55
N GLN A 124 -7.18 -3.80 12.00
CA GLN A 124 -6.06 -4.70 11.74
C GLN A 124 -5.22 -4.20 10.56
N LEU A 125 -3.94 -3.95 10.81
CA LEU A 125 -2.98 -3.42 9.85
C LEU A 125 -2.23 -4.51 9.10
N VAL A 126 -2.03 -5.68 9.72
CA VAL A 126 -1.37 -6.82 9.07
C VAL A 126 -2.17 -8.09 9.33
N THR A 127 -2.52 -8.78 8.24
CA THR A 127 -3.24 -10.05 8.26
C THR A 127 -2.44 -11.08 7.50
N VAL A 128 -2.16 -12.20 8.16
CA VAL A 128 -1.48 -13.35 7.56
C VAL A 128 -2.46 -14.49 7.38
N MET A 129 -2.48 -15.08 6.19
CA MET A 129 -3.31 -16.21 5.83
C MET A 129 -2.43 -17.34 5.27
N ASP A 130 -2.83 -18.59 5.50
CA ASP A 130 -2.23 -19.71 4.80
C ASP A 130 -2.54 -19.62 3.31
N HIS A 131 -1.52 -19.78 2.46
CA HIS A 131 -1.69 -19.68 1.00
C HIS A 131 -2.49 -20.86 0.41
N ALA A 132 -2.79 -21.89 1.20
CA ALA A 132 -3.54 -23.06 0.76
C ALA A 132 -5.07 -22.87 0.73
N GLN A 133 -5.58 -21.66 0.94
CA GLN A 133 -7.02 -21.35 0.92
C GLN A 133 -7.53 -20.96 -0.48
#